data_AF-A0A3M6YK87-F1
#
_entry.id   AF-A0A3M6YK87-F1
#
_cell.length_a   1.000
_cell.length_b   1.000
_cell.length_c   1.000
_cell.angle_alpha   90.00
_cell.angle_beta   90.00
_cell.angle_gamma   90.00
#
_symmetry.space_group_name_H-M   'P 1'
#
loop_
_entity.id
_entity.type
_entity.pdbx_description
1 polymer ?
#
loop_
_entity_poly.entity_id
_entity_poly.type
_entity_poly.pdbx_seq_one_letter_code
_entity_poly.pdbx_strand_id
1 'polypeptide(L)'
;TPPYANHLPILRHLSLPTGFYPYYDAQSKSLDVEGLLSWINTATEGCVILLQAGGHNPTGIDPSPVQWKKIAEAMKARHQIPFFDSAYQGFATGDLDNDAYAIRLFVQQGFEVVMVAQSYAKNMGLYGERAGCLHVVASDSNHAERISSQLKSLQRVEISTPPAYSARLVTLILQEHTLFVQWQKDLQTMSSRIQQMRHRLRDLLEDEATPARWNHIAEQKGMFCFSGLQPDQVKLLRERFHIYTTPDGRFSIAGLNEGNVAYVADAIKSVLLLGSRL
;
A
#
# COMPACT_ATOMS: atom_id res chain seq x y z
N THR A 1 -13.56 -1.89 -2.05
CA THR A 1 -12.45 -2.07 -2.99
C THR A 1 -12.18 -0.75 -3.67
N PRO A 2 -10.97 -0.21 -3.54
CA PRO A 2 -10.16 -0.10 -4.78
C PRO A 2 -8.73 -0.68 -4.63
N PRO A 3 -8.17 -1.34 -5.66
CA PRO A 3 -6.77 -1.75 -5.69
C PRO A 3 -5.85 -0.58 -6.05
N TYR A 4 -4.54 -0.78 -6.04
CA TYR A 4 -3.63 0.16 -6.70
C TYR A 4 -3.98 0.23 -8.20
N ALA A 5 -4.07 1.44 -8.73
CA ALA A 5 -4.53 1.71 -10.10
C ALA A 5 -3.83 0.87 -11.18
N ASN A 6 -2.56 0.47 -10.98
CA ASN A 6 -1.81 -0.31 -11.97
C ASN A 6 -1.91 -1.83 -11.79
N HIS A 7 -2.53 -2.35 -10.73
CA HIS A 7 -2.73 -3.80 -10.57
C HIS A 7 -3.60 -4.36 -11.71
N LEU A 8 -4.72 -3.71 -12.03
CA LEU A 8 -5.63 -4.18 -13.07
C LEU A 8 -5.02 -4.14 -14.48
N PRO A 9 -4.35 -3.06 -14.93
CA PRO A 9 -3.62 -3.07 -16.19
C PRO A 9 -2.61 -4.22 -16.33
N ILE A 10 -1.82 -4.51 -15.28
CA ILE A 10 -0.85 -5.63 -15.29
C ILE A 10 -1.57 -6.95 -15.51
N LEU A 11 -2.61 -7.24 -14.72
CA LEU A 11 -3.35 -8.51 -14.81
C LEU A 11 -4.09 -8.67 -16.15
N ARG A 12 -4.67 -7.58 -16.68
CA ARG A 12 -5.33 -7.58 -17.99
C ARG A 12 -4.36 -7.79 -19.15
N HIS A 13 -3.15 -7.23 -19.06
CA HIS A 13 -2.12 -7.45 -20.07
C HIS A 13 -1.76 -8.94 -20.20
N LEU A 14 -1.76 -9.66 -19.08
CA LEU A 14 -1.53 -11.10 -19.02
C LEU A 14 -2.79 -11.95 -19.28
N SER A 15 -3.93 -11.32 -19.61
CA SER A 15 -5.23 -11.97 -19.79
C SER A 15 -5.66 -12.86 -18.61
N LEU A 16 -5.25 -12.51 -17.39
CA LEU A 16 -5.60 -13.26 -16.19
C LEU A 16 -7.04 -12.95 -15.77
N PRO A 17 -7.90 -13.97 -15.56
CA PRO A 17 -9.21 -13.78 -14.95
C PRO A 17 -9.06 -13.08 -13.60
N THR A 18 -9.67 -11.90 -13.47
CA THR A 18 -9.47 -11.02 -12.31
C THR A 18 -10.81 -10.65 -11.69
N GLY A 19 -10.90 -10.77 -10.38
CA GLY A 19 -12.04 -10.34 -9.57
C GLY A 19 -11.64 -9.33 -8.50
N PHE A 20 -12.62 -8.88 -7.72
CA PHE A 20 -12.42 -7.98 -6.59
C PHE A 20 -12.96 -8.62 -5.31
N TYR A 21 -12.32 -8.32 -4.19
CA TYR A 21 -12.80 -8.66 -2.85
C TYR A 21 -13.18 -7.39 -2.07
N PRO A 22 -14.16 -7.45 -1.15
CA PRO A 22 -14.50 -6.33 -0.26
C PRO A 22 -13.30 -5.94 0.60
N TYR A 23 -13.10 -4.63 0.83
CA TYR A 23 -11.94 -4.15 1.58
C TYR A 23 -12.20 -2.83 2.28
N TYR A 24 -12.60 -1.80 1.53
CA TYR A 24 -12.93 -0.48 2.07
C TYR A 24 -14.44 -0.32 2.18
N ASP A 25 -14.93 0.00 3.37
CA ASP A 25 -16.31 0.44 3.60
C ASP A 25 -16.35 1.98 3.54
N ALA A 26 -17.10 2.52 2.59
CA ALA A 26 -17.22 3.97 2.39
C ALA A 26 -18.04 4.66 3.49
N GLN A 27 -18.94 3.94 4.17
CA GLN A 27 -19.78 4.51 5.22
C GLN A 27 -18.97 4.71 6.51
N SER A 28 -18.25 3.67 6.96
CA SER A 28 -17.39 3.76 8.14
C SER A 28 -15.99 4.33 7.85
N LYS A 29 -15.60 4.44 6.57
CA LYS A 29 -14.24 4.76 6.11
C LYS A 29 -13.17 3.82 6.69
N SER A 30 -13.53 2.56 6.91
CA SER A 30 -12.71 1.56 7.60
C SER A 30 -12.53 0.28 6.76
N LEU A 31 -11.86 -0.72 7.31
CA LEU A 31 -11.71 -2.04 6.70
C LEU A 31 -12.99 -2.87 6.86
N ASP A 32 -13.58 -3.29 5.74
CA ASP A 32 -14.65 -4.30 5.69
C ASP A 32 -14.06 -5.72 5.84
N VAL A 33 -13.62 -6.04 7.05
CA VAL A 33 -12.99 -7.34 7.34
C VAL A 33 -13.98 -8.50 7.24
N GLU A 34 -15.24 -8.28 7.64
CA GLU A 34 -16.27 -9.33 7.60
C GLU A 34 -16.66 -9.65 6.16
N GLY A 35 -16.82 -8.64 5.31
CA GLY A 35 -17.02 -8.83 3.87
C GLY A 35 -15.84 -9.53 3.20
N LEU A 36 -14.61 -9.17 3.57
CA LEU A 36 -13.40 -9.86 3.08
C LEU A 36 -13.39 -11.34 3.46
N LEU A 37 -13.62 -11.67 4.74
CA LEU A 37 -13.64 -13.05 5.23
C LEU A 37 -14.77 -13.87 4.59
N SER A 38 -15.96 -13.29 4.47
CA SER A 38 -17.09 -13.92 3.76
C SER A 38 -16.73 -14.22 2.31
N TRP A 39 -16.07 -13.28 1.63
CA TRP A 39 -15.64 -13.48 0.25
C TRP A 39 -14.61 -14.61 0.13
N ILE A 40 -13.58 -14.65 0.98
CA ILE A 40 -12.55 -15.70 0.97
C ILE A 40 -13.18 -17.10 1.10
N ASN A 41 -14.19 -17.23 1.96
CA ASN A 41 -14.89 -18.51 2.17
C ASN A 41 -15.68 -18.99 0.95
N THR A 42 -16.12 -18.07 0.09
CA THR A 42 -16.85 -18.39 -1.16
C THR A 42 -15.98 -18.37 -2.41
N ALA A 43 -14.75 -17.85 -2.31
CA ALA A 43 -13.83 -17.78 -3.42
C ALA A 43 -13.45 -19.17 -3.91
N THR A 44 -13.16 -19.27 -5.22
CA THR A 44 -12.63 -20.48 -5.85
C THR A 44 -11.36 -20.91 -5.13
N GLU A 45 -11.27 -22.18 -4.80
CA GLU A 45 -10.10 -22.78 -4.16
C GLU A 45 -8.87 -22.64 -5.07
N GLY A 46 -7.70 -22.36 -4.49
CA GLY A 46 -6.45 -22.19 -5.24
C GLY A 46 -6.32 -20.89 -6.02
N CYS A 47 -7.23 -19.91 -5.82
CA CYS A 47 -7.06 -18.61 -6.46
C CYS A 47 -5.93 -17.80 -5.80
N VAL A 48 -5.30 -16.94 -6.59
CA VAL A 48 -4.28 -16.02 -6.09
C VAL A 48 -4.96 -14.78 -5.51
N ILE A 49 -4.69 -14.48 -4.25
CA ILE A 49 -5.18 -13.28 -3.58
C ILE A 49 -4.02 -12.29 -3.47
N LEU A 50 -4.12 -11.20 -4.23
CA LEU A 50 -3.19 -10.07 -4.20
C LEU A 50 -3.48 -9.20 -2.97
N LEU A 51 -2.55 -9.18 -2.02
CA LEU A 51 -2.61 -8.46 -0.74
C LEU A 51 -1.57 -7.34 -0.73
N GLN A 52 -1.86 -6.19 -0.12
CA GLN A 52 -0.83 -5.17 0.15
C GLN A 52 -0.30 -5.36 1.57
N ALA A 53 1.02 -5.47 1.72
CA ALA A 53 1.65 -5.85 3.00
C ALA A 53 1.46 -4.81 4.11
N GLY A 54 1.40 -3.53 3.75
CA GLY A 54 1.17 -2.39 4.63
C GLY A 54 1.20 -1.07 3.87
N GLY A 55 0.61 -0.03 4.44
CA GLY A 55 0.44 1.26 3.79
C GLY A 55 -0.43 1.17 2.53
N HIS A 56 -1.56 0.47 2.62
CA HIS A 56 -2.43 0.14 1.48
C HIS A 56 -2.65 1.35 0.55
N ASN A 57 -2.34 1.21 -0.73
CA ASN A 57 -2.62 2.20 -1.77
C ASN A 57 -3.89 1.80 -2.53
N PRO A 58 -4.98 2.58 -2.46
CA PRO A 58 -5.00 4.01 -2.16
C PRO A 58 -5.50 4.40 -0.75
N THR A 59 -6.03 3.44 0.02
CA THR A 59 -6.86 3.77 1.20
C THR A 59 -6.08 4.20 2.44
N GLY A 60 -4.83 3.77 2.58
CA GLY A 60 -4.03 3.87 3.80
C GLY A 60 -4.53 2.99 4.96
N ILE A 61 -5.48 2.09 4.72
CA ILE A 61 -6.06 1.24 5.78
C ILE A 61 -5.40 -0.13 5.72
N ASP A 62 -4.80 -0.55 6.82
CA ASP A 62 -4.19 -1.88 6.95
C ASP A 62 -4.96 -2.71 7.99
N PRO A 63 -5.14 -4.03 7.77
CA PRO A 63 -5.66 -4.91 8.81
C PRO A 63 -4.79 -4.90 10.06
N SER A 64 -5.44 -5.01 11.22
CA SER A 64 -4.74 -5.20 12.50
C SER A 64 -4.09 -6.59 12.58
N PRO A 65 -3.15 -6.83 13.51
CA PRO A 65 -2.56 -8.15 13.68
C PRO A 65 -3.58 -9.28 13.91
N VAL A 66 -4.68 -8.97 14.62
CA VAL A 66 -5.79 -9.91 14.86
C VAL A 66 -6.56 -10.18 13.58
N GLN A 67 -6.82 -9.15 12.77
CA GLN A 67 -7.51 -9.31 11.49
C GLN A 67 -6.65 -10.07 10.48
N TRP A 68 -5.35 -9.76 10.39
CA TRP A 68 -4.40 -10.49 9.56
C TRP A 68 -4.36 -11.98 9.89
N LYS A 69 -4.41 -12.33 11.19
CA LYS A 69 -4.50 -13.73 11.63
C LYS A 69 -5.76 -14.43 11.08
N LYS A 70 -6.92 -13.80 11.22
CA LYS A 70 -8.19 -14.34 10.67
C LYS A 70 -8.13 -14.50 9.14
N ILE A 71 -7.57 -13.52 8.43
CA ILE A 71 -7.42 -13.55 6.97
C ILE A 71 -6.51 -14.71 6.56
N ALA A 72 -5.36 -14.87 7.23
CA ALA A 72 -4.43 -15.98 6.97
C ALA A 72 -5.09 -17.34 7.22
N GLU A 73 -5.82 -17.50 8.32
CA GLU A 73 -6.53 -18.74 8.66
C GLU A 73 -7.60 -19.08 7.60
N ALA A 74 -8.42 -18.10 7.19
CA ALA A 74 -9.43 -18.29 6.17
C ALA A 74 -8.82 -18.65 4.80
N MET A 75 -7.76 -17.94 4.39
CA MET A 75 -7.05 -18.22 3.14
C MET A 75 -6.41 -19.62 3.15
N LYS A 76 -5.78 -20.01 4.26
CA LYS A 76 -5.17 -21.33 4.40
C LYS A 76 -6.22 -22.45 4.34
N ALA A 77 -7.35 -22.28 5.05
CA ALA A 77 -8.45 -23.25 5.04
C ALA A 77 -9.10 -23.43 3.67
N ARG A 78 -8.98 -22.43 2.78
CA ARG A 78 -9.49 -22.43 1.41
C ARG A 78 -8.39 -22.65 0.37
N HIS A 79 -7.21 -23.12 0.80
CA HIS A 79 -6.04 -23.39 -0.04
C HIS A 79 -5.70 -22.24 -1.01
N GLN A 80 -5.88 -21.00 -0.57
CA GLN A 80 -5.61 -19.81 -1.39
C GLN A 80 -4.11 -19.51 -1.45
N ILE A 81 -3.68 -18.89 -2.54
CA ILE A 81 -2.27 -18.55 -2.77
C ILE A 81 -2.06 -17.06 -2.46
N PRO A 82 -1.35 -16.71 -1.37
CA PRO A 82 -1.06 -15.31 -1.05
C PRO A 82 0.02 -14.73 -1.97
N PHE A 83 -0.29 -13.57 -2.55
CA PHE A 83 0.67 -12.75 -3.29
C PHE A 83 0.72 -11.35 -2.66
N PHE A 84 1.83 -11.00 -2.00
CA PHE A 84 1.98 -9.70 -1.35
C PHE A 84 2.66 -8.68 -2.27
N ASP A 85 2.05 -7.50 -2.38
CA ASP A 85 2.69 -6.28 -2.84
C ASP A 85 3.28 -5.53 -1.63
N SER A 86 4.61 -5.44 -1.58
CA SER A 86 5.38 -4.80 -0.51
C SER A 86 6.18 -3.62 -1.05
N ALA A 87 5.48 -2.51 -1.30
CA ALA A 87 6.08 -1.29 -1.85
C ALA A 87 6.42 -0.21 -0.81
N TYR A 88 5.89 -0.33 0.41
CA TYR A 88 5.95 0.71 1.46
C TYR A 88 6.51 0.22 2.79
N GLN A 89 7.26 -0.88 2.82
CA GLN A 89 7.88 -1.38 4.04
C GLN A 89 8.78 -0.30 4.69
N GLY A 90 8.45 0.09 5.92
CA GLY A 90 9.05 1.18 6.68
C GLY A 90 8.22 2.48 6.68
N PHE A 91 7.16 2.61 5.88
CA PHE A 91 6.30 3.80 5.83
C PHE A 91 4.94 3.62 6.51
N ALA A 92 4.50 2.40 6.81
CA ALA A 92 3.21 2.19 7.44
C ALA A 92 3.32 2.45 8.95
N THR A 93 4.35 1.92 9.60
CA THR A 93 4.60 2.12 11.04
C THR A 93 5.89 2.89 11.36
N GLY A 94 6.76 3.11 10.37
CA GLY A 94 8.11 3.64 10.61
C GLY A 94 9.14 2.56 10.97
N ASP A 95 8.72 1.29 10.99
CA ASP A 95 9.55 0.14 11.36
C ASP A 95 9.46 -0.98 10.31
N LEU A 96 10.61 -1.54 9.95
CA LEU A 96 10.72 -2.54 8.89
C LEU A 96 10.09 -3.89 9.27
N ASP A 97 10.20 -4.28 10.55
CA ASP A 97 9.76 -5.58 11.04
C ASP A 97 8.23 -5.60 11.21
N ASN A 98 7.68 -4.54 11.79
CA ASN A 98 6.25 -4.34 11.93
C ASN A 98 5.56 -4.30 10.56
N ASP A 99 6.14 -3.60 9.59
CA ASP A 99 5.59 -3.52 8.24
C ASP A 99 5.73 -4.84 7.44
N ALA A 100 6.56 -5.78 7.91
CA ALA A 100 6.69 -7.13 7.35
C ALA A 100 5.83 -8.18 8.06
N TYR A 101 5.09 -7.80 9.11
CA TYR A 101 4.33 -8.73 9.97
C TYR A 101 3.42 -9.66 9.18
N ALA A 102 2.60 -9.13 8.25
CA ALA A 102 1.64 -9.92 7.49
C ALA A 102 2.32 -11.00 6.66
N ILE A 103 3.41 -10.66 5.96
CA ILE A 103 4.18 -11.61 5.16
C ILE A 103 4.75 -12.72 6.05
N ARG A 104 5.39 -12.35 7.16
CA ARG A 104 6.01 -13.30 8.11
C ARG A 104 4.96 -14.23 8.73
N LEU A 105 3.80 -13.70 9.07
CA LEU A 105 2.66 -14.48 9.59
C LEU A 105 2.22 -15.55 8.58
N PHE A 106 2.06 -15.19 7.30
CA PHE A 106 1.65 -16.15 6.27
C PHE A 106 2.72 -17.22 6.01
N VAL A 107 4.01 -16.85 6.03
CA VAL A 107 5.10 -17.84 5.95
C VAL A 107 5.08 -18.77 7.16
N GLN A 108 4.93 -18.25 8.39
CA GLN A 108 4.84 -19.05 9.61
C GLN A 108 3.62 -19.96 9.67
N GLN A 109 2.51 -19.55 9.04
CA GLN A 109 1.32 -20.37 8.88
C GLN A 109 1.54 -21.56 7.93
N GLY A 110 2.67 -21.64 7.21
CA GLY A 110 3.01 -22.80 6.39
C GLY A 110 2.10 -22.96 5.17
N PHE A 111 1.83 -21.87 4.46
CA PHE A 111 1.25 -21.93 3.11
C PHE A 111 2.20 -22.66 2.16
N GLU A 112 1.67 -23.37 1.17
CA GLU A 112 2.47 -24.11 0.18
C GLU A 112 3.39 -23.17 -0.61
N VAL A 113 2.86 -22.01 -0.99
CA VAL A 113 3.60 -20.95 -1.67
C VAL A 113 3.17 -19.59 -1.13
N VAL A 114 4.12 -18.74 -0.78
CA VAL A 114 3.91 -17.30 -0.51
C VAL A 114 4.75 -16.49 -1.48
N MET A 115 4.12 -15.61 -2.25
CA MET A 115 4.81 -14.73 -3.18
C MET A 115 4.87 -13.30 -2.64
N VAL A 116 5.97 -12.59 -2.88
CA VAL A 116 6.14 -11.19 -2.47
C VAL A 116 6.82 -10.40 -3.59
N ALA A 117 6.11 -9.42 -4.14
CA ALA A 117 6.67 -8.37 -4.97
C ALA A 117 7.16 -7.22 -4.07
N GLN A 118 8.47 -7.13 -3.86
CA GLN A 118 9.10 -6.10 -3.03
C GLN A 118 9.64 -4.96 -3.89
N SER A 119 9.37 -3.71 -3.50
CA SER A 119 9.90 -2.52 -4.19
C SER A 119 10.80 -1.69 -3.28
N TYR A 120 11.93 -1.24 -3.82
CA TYR A 120 12.82 -0.27 -3.15
C TYR A 120 12.63 1.16 -3.66
N ALA A 121 11.65 1.39 -4.54
CA ALA A 121 11.41 2.68 -5.16
C ALA A 121 11.10 3.77 -4.12
N LYS A 122 10.40 3.43 -3.04
CA LYS A 122 9.96 4.39 -2.02
C LYS A 122 10.89 4.41 -0.83
N ASN A 123 11.14 3.26 -0.21
CA ASN A 123 11.87 3.21 1.06
C ASN A 123 13.37 3.54 0.92
N MET A 124 13.96 3.32 -0.25
CA MET A 124 15.33 3.77 -0.56
C MET A 124 15.36 4.97 -1.53
N GLY A 125 14.19 5.52 -1.89
CA GLY A 125 14.11 6.63 -2.86
C GLY A 125 14.56 6.27 -4.29
N LEU A 126 14.69 4.98 -4.62
CA LEU A 126 15.19 4.49 -5.90
C LEU A 126 14.09 4.42 -6.99
N TYR A 127 13.28 5.48 -7.10
CA TYR A 127 12.08 5.51 -7.96
C TYR A 127 12.39 5.17 -9.43
N GLY A 128 13.31 5.93 -10.03
CA GLY A 128 13.71 5.79 -11.43
C GLY A 128 14.64 4.61 -11.70
N GLU A 129 15.33 4.12 -10.67
CA GLU A 129 16.37 3.08 -10.76
C GLU A 129 15.80 1.65 -10.83
N ARG A 130 14.48 1.52 -10.64
CA ARG A 130 13.73 0.27 -10.81
C ARG A 130 14.22 -0.89 -9.94
N ALA A 131 14.69 -0.58 -8.72
CA ALA A 131 15.06 -1.60 -7.74
C ALA A 131 13.84 -2.32 -7.15
N GLY A 132 13.87 -3.65 -7.19
CA GLY A 132 12.85 -4.52 -6.64
C GLY A 132 13.29 -5.99 -6.62
N CYS A 133 12.49 -6.84 -5.99
CA CYS A 133 12.73 -8.27 -5.91
C CYS A 133 11.40 -9.03 -5.91
N LEU A 134 11.37 -10.21 -6.56
CA LEU A 134 10.29 -11.18 -6.39
C LEU A 134 10.81 -12.29 -5.49
N HIS A 135 10.15 -12.46 -4.33
CA HIS A 135 10.40 -13.58 -3.44
C HIS A 135 9.31 -14.62 -3.62
N VAL A 136 9.69 -15.90 -3.64
CA VAL A 136 8.74 -17.01 -3.58
C VAL A 136 9.21 -17.97 -2.50
N VAL A 137 8.45 -18.04 -1.41
CA VAL A 137 8.67 -18.98 -0.32
C VAL A 137 7.83 -20.21 -0.61
N ALA A 138 8.49 -21.34 -0.86
CA ALA A 138 7.83 -22.62 -1.11
C ALA A 138 7.89 -23.54 0.13
N SER A 139 7.03 -24.56 0.15
CA SER A 139 6.96 -25.59 1.20
C SER A 139 8.29 -26.30 1.48
N ASP A 140 9.12 -26.45 0.45
CA ASP A 140 10.38 -27.18 0.50
C ASP A 140 11.37 -26.72 -0.59
N SER A 141 12.63 -27.16 -0.46
CA SER A 141 13.71 -26.76 -1.36
C SER A 141 13.54 -27.26 -2.79
N ASN A 142 12.96 -28.46 -2.98
CA ASN A 142 12.75 -29.01 -4.32
C ASN A 142 11.71 -28.18 -5.08
N HIS A 143 10.61 -27.82 -4.42
CA HIS A 143 9.58 -26.95 -4.99
C HIS A 143 10.16 -25.56 -5.30
N ALA A 144 10.95 -24.98 -4.40
CA ALA A 144 11.61 -23.69 -4.62
C ALA A 144 12.55 -23.70 -5.84
N GLU A 145 13.35 -24.76 -6.04
CA GLU A 145 14.24 -24.91 -7.19
C GLU A 145 13.46 -24.97 -8.52
N ARG A 146 12.36 -25.73 -8.55
CA ARG A 146 11.49 -25.85 -9.73
C ARG A 146 10.89 -24.49 -10.08
N ILE A 147 10.35 -23.76 -9.11
CA ILE A 147 9.85 -22.39 -9.31
C ILE A 147 10.96 -21.48 -9.83
N SER A 148 12.14 -21.50 -9.20
CA SER A 148 13.29 -20.66 -9.60
C SER A 148 13.69 -20.87 -11.07
N SER A 149 13.65 -22.12 -11.55
CA SER A 149 13.97 -22.45 -12.94
C SER A 149 13.01 -21.77 -13.94
N GLN A 150 11.72 -21.75 -13.63
CA GLN A 150 10.70 -21.16 -14.50
C GLN A 150 10.78 -19.62 -14.47
N LEU A 151 10.97 -19.02 -13.29
CA LEU A 151 11.13 -17.57 -13.17
C LEU A 151 12.35 -17.05 -13.95
N LYS A 152 13.48 -17.77 -13.90
CA LYS A 152 14.67 -17.42 -14.70
C LYS A 152 14.41 -17.49 -16.20
N SER A 153 13.65 -18.51 -16.65
CA SER A 153 13.26 -18.66 -18.05
C SER A 153 12.39 -17.49 -18.52
N LEU A 154 11.34 -17.14 -17.74
CA LEU A 154 10.45 -16.01 -18.03
C LEU A 154 11.22 -14.68 -18.07
N GLN A 155 12.06 -14.40 -17.07
CA GLN A 155 12.87 -13.19 -17.04
C GLN A 155 13.79 -13.09 -18.28
N ARG A 156 14.37 -14.21 -18.70
CA ARG A 156 15.33 -14.24 -19.82
C ARG A 156 14.69 -13.79 -21.13
N VAL A 157 13.42 -14.14 -21.37
CA VAL A 157 12.70 -13.79 -22.61
C VAL A 157 12.05 -12.41 -22.56
N GLU A 158 11.81 -11.85 -21.37
CA GLU A 158 11.19 -10.53 -21.23
C GLU A 158 12.22 -9.39 -21.15
N ILE A 159 13.22 -9.53 -20.28
CA ILE A 159 14.18 -8.46 -19.98
C ILE A 159 15.64 -8.90 -20.04
N SER A 160 15.89 -10.18 -20.32
CA SER A 160 17.20 -10.83 -20.17
C SER A 160 17.73 -10.78 -18.73
N THR A 161 18.24 -9.63 -18.31
CA THR A 161 18.85 -9.40 -16.99
C THR A 161 18.44 -8.04 -16.43
N PRO A 162 18.16 -7.93 -15.12
CA PRO A 162 17.73 -6.68 -14.50
C PRO A 162 18.86 -5.63 -14.41
N PRO A 163 18.54 -4.35 -14.16
CA PRO A 163 19.54 -3.28 -13.97
C PRO A 163 20.51 -3.56 -12.82
N ALA A 164 21.82 -3.51 -13.10
CA ALA A 164 22.85 -3.84 -12.11
C ALA A 164 23.10 -2.73 -11.08
N TYR A 165 22.98 -1.45 -11.48
CA TYR A 165 23.32 -0.31 -10.62
C TYR A 165 22.46 -0.28 -9.35
N SER A 166 21.14 -0.36 -9.53
CA SER A 166 20.18 -0.28 -8.44
C SER A 166 20.27 -1.50 -7.50
N ALA A 167 20.50 -2.69 -8.05
CA ALA A 167 20.79 -3.89 -7.27
C ALA A 167 22.06 -3.74 -6.41
N ARG A 168 23.15 -3.17 -6.96
CA ARG A 168 24.39 -2.93 -6.22
C ARG A 168 24.22 -1.91 -5.10
N LEU A 169 23.45 -0.83 -5.34
CA LEU A 169 23.13 0.16 -4.31
C LEU A 169 22.34 -0.45 -3.15
N VAL A 170 21.29 -1.20 -3.45
CA VAL A 170 20.49 -1.91 -2.42
C VAL A 170 21.40 -2.85 -1.63
N THR A 171 22.21 -3.67 -2.29
CA THR A 171 23.15 -4.58 -1.63
C THR A 171 24.13 -3.84 -0.71
N LEU A 172 24.73 -2.74 -1.19
CA LEU A 172 25.66 -1.93 -0.40
C LEU A 172 24.99 -1.40 0.87
N ILE A 173 23.78 -0.83 0.76
CA ILE A 173 23.04 -0.28 1.91
C ILE A 173 22.68 -1.39 2.90
N LEU A 174 22.26 -2.57 2.42
CA LEU A 174 21.80 -3.66 3.28
C LEU A 174 22.94 -4.44 3.94
N GLN A 175 24.12 -4.53 3.33
CA GLN A 175 25.26 -5.31 3.85
C GLN A 175 26.18 -4.49 4.75
N GLU A 176 26.32 -3.18 4.48
CA GLU A 176 27.17 -2.31 5.31
C GLU A 176 26.39 -1.81 6.53
N HIS A 177 26.75 -2.28 7.72
CA HIS A 177 26.04 -1.97 8.97
C HIS A 177 25.81 -0.47 9.19
N THR A 178 26.79 0.38 8.89
CA THR A 178 26.67 1.84 9.06
C THR A 178 25.64 2.44 8.10
N LEU A 179 25.59 1.96 6.85
CA LEU A 179 24.62 2.40 5.86
C LEU A 179 23.22 1.88 6.16
N PHE A 180 23.10 0.62 6.62
CA PHE A 180 21.83 0.03 7.02
C PHE A 180 21.21 0.83 8.17
N VAL A 181 21.98 1.12 9.22
CA VAL A 181 21.52 1.92 10.36
C VAL A 181 21.15 3.34 9.94
N GLN A 182 21.92 3.96 9.03
CA GLN A 182 21.59 5.29 8.51
C GLN A 182 20.27 5.26 7.73
N TRP A 183 20.09 4.28 6.85
CA TRP A 183 18.87 4.12 6.08
C TRP A 183 17.63 3.92 6.96
N GLN A 184 17.74 3.15 8.05
CA GLN A 184 16.65 3.02 9.04
C GLN A 184 16.29 4.37 9.68
N LYS A 185 17.27 5.22 9.99
CA LYS A 185 17.01 6.58 10.50
C LYS A 185 16.38 7.49 9.45
N ASP A 186 16.79 7.37 8.20
CA ASP A 186 16.21 8.14 7.09
C ASP A 186 14.73 7.73 6.89
N LEU A 187 14.42 6.44 7.00
CA LEU A 187 13.04 5.93 7.00
C LEU A 187 12.20 6.50 8.14
N GLN A 188 12.74 6.54 9.36
CA GLN A 188 12.06 7.15 10.51
C GLN A 188 11.82 8.64 10.29
N THR A 189 12.81 9.35 9.73
CA THR A 189 12.68 10.78 9.38
C THR A 189 11.53 11.01 8.40
N MET A 190 11.49 10.23 7.31
CA MET A 190 10.43 10.37 6.30
C MET A 190 9.05 9.98 6.84
N SER A 191 8.93 8.85 7.54
CA SER A 191 7.65 8.36 8.08
C SER A 191 7.10 9.27 9.17
N SER A 192 7.97 9.77 10.07
CA SER A 192 7.57 10.69 11.15
C SER A 192 7.07 12.02 10.60
N ARG A 193 7.71 12.58 9.56
CA ARG A 193 7.24 13.79 8.90
C ARG A 193 5.87 13.59 8.21
N ILE A 194 5.66 12.43 7.58
CA ILE A 194 4.34 12.08 7.01
C ILE A 194 3.29 12.04 8.12
N GLN A 195 3.58 11.39 9.26
CA GLN A 195 2.67 11.32 10.38
C GLN A 195 2.35 12.70 10.97
N GLN A 196 3.35 13.56 11.12
CA GLN A 196 3.17 14.95 11.53
C GLN A 196 2.20 15.70 10.61
N MET A 197 2.36 15.54 9.29
CA MET A 197 1.46 16.18 8.32
C MET A 197 0.04 15.62 8.34
N ARG A 198 -0.15 14.33 8.66
CA ARG A 198 -1.49 13.75 8.87
C ARG A 198 -2.19 14.42 10.04
N HIS A 199 -1.52 14.49 11.20
CA HIS A 199 -2.08 15.13 12.39
C HIS A 199 -2.34 16.61 12.13
N ARG A 200 -1.39 17.33 11.55
CA ARG A 200 -1.55 18.75 11.25
C ARG A 200 -2.72 19.02 10.31
N LEU A 201 -2.87 18.25 9.25
CA LEU A 201 -4.01 18.39 8.33
C LEU A 201 -5.33 18.07 9.03
N ARG A 202 -5.40 16.97 9.80
CA ARG A 202 -6.59 16.64 10.59
C ARG A 202 -6.96 17.78 11.53
N ASP A 203 -6.03 18.26 12.33
CA ASP A 203 -6.29 19.30 13.33
C ASP A 203 -6.75 20.60 12.68
N LEU A 204 -6.26 20.92 11.48
CA LEU A 204 -6.72 22.08 10.71
C LEU A 204 -8.12 21.86 10.12
N LEU A 205 -8.50 20.63 9.78
CA LEU A 205 -9.83 20.30 9.25
C LEU A 205 -10.89 20.15 10.35
N GLU A 206 -10.50 19.78 11.57
CA GLU A 206 -11.39 19.60 12.71
C GLU A 206 -11.62 20.93 13.44
N ASP A 207 -12.53 21.72 12.84
CA ASP A 207 -13.13 22.92 13.42
C ASP A 207 -14.66 22.75 13.39
N GLU A 208 -15.39 23.39 14.31
CA GLU A 208 -16.85 23.34 14.42
C GLU A 208 -17.56 23.65 13.08
N ALA A 209 -16.92 24.44 12.21
CA ALA A 209 -17.45 24.82 10.91
C ALA A 209 -17.28 23.76 9.79
N THR A 210 -16.54 22.67 10.00
CA THR A 210 -16.24 21.71 8.93
C THR A 210 -17.16 20.49 9.00
N PRO A 211 -17.94 20.20 7.95
CA PRO A 211 -18.76 18.98 7.90
C PRO A 211 -17.89 17.71 7.94
N ALA A 212 -18.39 16.68 8.63
CA ALA A 212 -17.80 15.35 8.80
C ALA A 212 -16.57 15.24 9.72
N ARG A 213 -16.32 14.01 10.22
CA ARG A 213 -15.15 13.70 11.05
C ARG A 213 -13.93 13.36 10.17
N TRP A 214 -12.76 13.87 10.54
CA TRP A 214 -11.52 13.72 9.77
C TRP A 214 -10.46 12.82 10.44
N ASN A 215 -10.79 12.20 11.59
CA ASN A 215 -9.98 11.19 12.28
C ASN A 215 -9.28 10.17 11.36
N HIS A 216 -9.96 9.68 10.33
CA HIS A 216 -9.41 8.72 9.37
C HIS A 216 -8.10 9.18 8.71
N ILE A 217 -7.84 10.49 8.56
CA ILE A 217 -6.56 11.00 8.05
C ILE A 217 -5.38 10.56 8.93
N ALA A 218 -5.56 10.62 10.25
CA ALA A 218 -4.54 10.28 11.24
C ALA A 218 -4.45 8.76 11.50
N GLU A 219 -5.56 8.03 11.33
CA GLU A 219 -5.63 6.58 11.51
C GLU A 219 -5.06 5.81 10.30
N GLN A 220 -5.20 6.38 9.09
CA GLN A 220 -4.61 5.84 7.87
C GLN A 220 -3.07 5.93 7.90
N LYS A 221 -2.42 4.95 7.31
CA LYS A 221 -0.97 4.73 7.27
C LYS A 221 -0.39 4.92 5.87
N GLY A 222 0.94 4.95 5.79
CA GLY A 222 1.67 5.05 4.52
C GLY A 222 1.66 6.45 3.92
N MET A 223 1.94 6.54 2.61
CA MET A 223 2.13 7.84 1.94
C MET A 223 0.82 8.54 1.54
N PHE A 224 -0.30 7.82 1.49
CA PHE A 224 -1.55 8.33 0.91
C PHE A 224 -2.66 8.45 1.92
N CYS A 225 -3.55 9.41 1.67
CA CYS A 225 -4.81 9.51 2.38
C CYS A 225 -5.96 9.42 1.38
N PHE A 226 -6.97 8.64 1.74
CA PHE A 226 -8.21 8.55 1.01
C PHE A 226 -9.25 9.43 1.69
N SER A 227 -9.41 10.65 1.16
CA SER A 227 -10.18 11.73 1.81
C SER A 227 -11.69 11.47 1.84
N GLY A 228 -12.21 10.72 0.88
CA GLY A 228 -13.65 10.63 0.60
C GLY A 228 -14.22 11.84 -0.14
N LEU A 229 -13.38 12.77 -0.60
CA LEU A 229 -13.81 13.84 -1.50
C LEU A 229 -14.36 13.25 -2.80
N GLN A 230 -15.49 13.79 -3.24
CA GLN A 230 -16.14 13.37 -4.47
C GLN A 230 -15.41 13.92 -5.71
N PRO A 231 -15.56 13.29 -6.89
CA PRO A 231 -14.88 13.73 -8.11
C PRO A 231 -15.08 15.22 -8.45
N ASP A 232 -16.26 15.77 -8.21
CA ASP A 232 -16.54 17.19 -8.45
C ASP A 232 -15.82 18.12 -7.45
N GLN A 233 -15.68 17.69 -6.19
CA GLN A 233 -14.90 18.41 -5.18
C GLN A 233 -13.41 18.39 -5.52
N VAL A 234 -12.89 17.24 -5.97
CA VAL A 234 -11.51 17.12 -6.49
C VAL A 234 -11.28 18.03 -7.69
N LYS A 235 -12.25 18.10 -8.62
CA LYS A 235 -12.18 18.99 -9.77
C LYS A 235 -12.12 20.46 -9.35
N LEU A 236 -12.94 20.87 -8.38
CA LEU A 236 -12.91 22.23 -7.83
C LEU A 236 -11.58 22.56 -7.13
N LEU A 237 -11.01 21.62 -6.37
CA LEU A 237 -9.68 21.78 -5.77
C LEU A 237 -8.62 22.10 -6.84
N ARG A 238 -8.65 21.37 -7.96
CA ARG A 238 -7.73 21.60 -9.07
C ARG A 238 -7.96 22.95 -9.75
N GLU A 239 -9.20 23.27 -10.11
CA GLU A 239 -9.53 24.41 -10.97
C GLU A 239 -9.46 25.75 -10.24
N ARG A 240 -9.78 25.77 -8.94
CA ARG A 240 -9.84 27.01 -8.15
C ARG A 240 -8.65 27.21 -7.22
N PHE A 241 -8.07 26.12 -6.71
CA PHE A 241 -7.03 26.16 -5.70
C PHE A 241 -5.69 25.58 -6.19
N HIS A 242 -5.63 25.08 -7.43
CA HIS A 242 -4.42 24.46 -7.99
C HIS A 242 -3.85 23.33 -7.11
N ILE A 243 -4.75 22.60 -6.43
CA ILE A 243 -4.40 21.41 -5.64
C ILE A 243 -4.73 20.17 -6.47
N TYR A 244 -3.71 19.37 -6.76
CA TYR A 244 -3.80 18.21 -7.65
C TYR A 244 -3.84 16.91 -6.84
N THR A 245 -4.97 16.21 -6.89
CA THR A 245 -5.17 14.88 -6.30
C THR A 245 -5.63 13.91 -7.38
N THR A 246 -5.77 12.62 -7.07
CA THR A 246 -6.41 11.70 -8.01
C THR A 246 -7.94 11.85 -7.97
N PRO A 247 -8.64 11.52 -9.08
CA PRO A 247 -10.10 11.71 -9.18
C PRO A 247 -10.93 10.94 -8.15
N ASP A 248 -10.36 9.89 -7.55
CA ASP A 248 -10.95 9.07 -6.50
C ASP A 248 -10.80 9.67 -5.09
N GLY A 249 -10.26 10.89 -4.97
CA GLY A 249 -10.06 11.56 -3.69
C GLY A 249 -8.82 11.09 -2.92
N ARG A 250 -7.97 10.23 -3.51
CA ARG A 250 -6.65 9.92 -2.94
C ARG A 250 -5.69 11.09 -3.15
N PHE A 251 -4.93 11.44 -2.12
CA PHE A 251 -3.84 12.41 -2.22
C PHE A 251 -2.60 11.95 -1.44
N SER A 252 -1.46 12.52 -1.79
CA SER A 252 -0.17 12.20 -1.15
C SER A 252 0.06 13.12 0.03
N ILE A 253 0.10 12.56 1.25
CA ILE A 253 0.46 13.30 2.46
C ILE A 253 1.92 13.79 2.36
N ALA A 254 2.76 13.06 1.64
CA ALA A 254 4.15 13.46 1.46
C ALA A 254 4.30 14.81 0.74
N GLY A 255 3.30 15.26 -0.03
CA GLY A 255 3.29 16.58 -0.67
C GLY A 255 2.97 17.75 0.28
N LEU A 256 2.50 17.45 1.50
CA LEU A 256 2.22 18.46 2.52
C LEU A 256 3.50 18.85 3.26
N ASN A 257 3.57 20.11 3.67
CA ASN A 257 4.61 20.68 4.53
C ASN A 257 4.03 21.88 5.30
N GLU A 258 4.78 22.41 6.27
CA GLU A 258 4.36 23.55 7.09
C GLU A 258 3.99 24.79 6.26
N GLY A 259 4.57 24.97 5.08
CA GLY A 259 4.29 26.09 4.19
C GLY A 259 3.00 25.97 3.37
N ASN A 260 2.40 24.77 3.25
CA ASN A 260 1.21 24.58 2.41
C ASN A 260 0.02 23.90 3.11
N VAL A 261 0.21 23.25 4.27
CA VAL A 261 -0.83 22.43 4.90
C VAL A 261 -2.08 23.23 5.29
N ALA A 262 -1.90 24.48 5.74
CA ALA A 262 -3.00 25.40 6.05
C ALA A 262 -3.81 25.74 4.79
N TYR A 263 -3.13 26.11 3.70
CA TYR A 263 -3.79 26.39 2.42
C TYR A 263 -4.60 25.20 1.90
N VAL A 264 -4.04 24.00 2.00
CA VAL A 264 -4.74 22.77 1.59
C VAL A 264 -5.97 22.51 2.46
N ALA A 265 -5.86 22.68 3.77
CA ALA A 265 -7.00 22.50 4.68
C ALA A 265 -8.14 23.50 4.36
N ASP A 266 -7.81 24.78 4.16
CA ASP A 266 -8.80 25.82 3.84
C ASP A 266 -9.48 25.57 2.49
N ALA A 267 -8.74 25.11 1.50
CA ALA A 267 -9.28 24.73 0.20
C ALA A 267 -10.25 23.53 0.31
N ILE A 268 -9.89 22.51 1.11
CA ILE A 268 -10.76 21.35 1.38
C ILE A 268 -12.06 21.81 2.06
N LYS A 269 -11.98 22.64 3.11
CA LYS A 269 -13.17 23.22 3.77
C LYS A 269 -14.04 23.98 2.78
N SER A 270 -13.43 24.79 1.93
CA SER A 270 -14.14 25.59 0.93
C SER A 270 -14.93 24.72 -0.05
N VAL A 271 -14.36 23.65 -0.59
CA VAL A 271 -15.07 22.78 -1.55
C VAL A 271 -16.17 21.93 -0.90
N LEU A 272 -16.00 21.56 0.38
CA LEU A 272 -17.05 20.85 1.13
C LEU A 272 -18.29 21.74 1.33
N LEU A 273 -18.08 22.99 1.71
CA LEU A 273 -19.17 23.96 1.93
C LEU A 273 -19.87 24.33 0.63
N LEU A 274 -19.13 24.46 -0.48
CA LEU A 274 -19.71 24.74 -1.79
C LEU A 274 -20.54 23.58 -2.34
N GLY A 275 -20.08 22.34 -2.15
CA GLY A 275 -20.82 21.14 -2.57
C GLY A 275 -22.14 20.94 -1.84
N SER A 276 -22.31 21.51 -0.64
CA SER A 276 -23.57 21.46 0.13
C SER A 276 -24.64 22.47 -0.32
N ARG A 277 -24.30 23.37 -1.26
CA ARG A 277 -25.18 24.44 -1.77
C ARG A 277 -25.62 24.23 -3.23
N LEU A 278 -25.25 23.10 -3.82
CA LEU A 278 -25.72 22.61 -5.12
C LEU A 278 -26.62 21.39 -4.88
#